data_AF-A0A6H9RUB5-F1
#
_entry.id   AF-A0A6H9RUB5-F1
#
_cell.length_a   1.000
_cell.length_b   1.000
_cell.length_c   1.000
_cell.angle_alpha   90.00
_cell.angle_beta   90.00
_cell.angle_gamma   90.00
#
_symmetry.space_group_name_H-M   'P 1'
#
loop_
_entity.id
_entity.type
_entity.pdbx_description
1 polymer ?
#
loop_
_entity_poly.entity_id
_entity_poly.type
_entity_poly.pdbx_seq_one_letter_code
_entity_poly.pdbx_strand_id
1 'polypeptide(L)' 'MKGRGSVSAWCIDHPIATVLLTFALVLLGVIAFPRLPVAPLPEAEFPTIQVNAQLPGASPETMASSVATPLEVQFS' A
#
# COMPACT_ATOMS: atom_id res chain seq x y z
N MET A 1 -28.68 -10.15 41.49
CA MET A 1 -28.58 -9.84 40.05
C MET A 1 -27.10 -9.88 39.67
N LYS A 2 -26.62 -11.02 39.17
CA LYS A 2 -25.21 -11.21 38.76
C LYS A 2 -25.04 -10.49 37.42
N GLY A 3 -24.70 -9.20 37.49
CA GLY A 3 -24.40 -8.41 36.29
C GLY A 3 -23.29 -9.10 35.51
N ARG A 4 -23.49 -9.29 34.21
CA ARG A 4 -22.45 -9.73 33.27
C ARG A 4 -21.25 -8.81 33.52
N GLY A 5 -20.15 -9.35 34.05
CA GLY A 5 -19.00 -8.56 34.48
C GLY A 5 -18.57 -7.65 33.34
N SER A 6 -18.65 -6.34 33.55
CA SER A 6 -18.15 -5.35 32.59
C SER A 6 -16.66 -5.58 32.40
N VAL A 7 -16.14 -5.38 31.18
CA VAL A 7 -14.71 -5.50 30.87
C VAL A 7 -13.89 -4.66 31.85
N SER A 8 -14.37 -3.45 32.16
CA SER A 8 -13.73 -2.56 33.14
C SER A 8 -13.69 -3.15 34.55
N ALA A 9 -14.77 -3.81 34.99
CA ALA A 9 -14.83 -4.43 36.32
C ALA A 9 -13.83 -5.58 36.44
N TRP A 10 -13.72 -6.41 35.40
CA TRP A 10 -12.75 -7.51 35.38
C TRP A 10 -11.29 -7.01 35.45
N CYS A 11 -10.97 -5.93 34.73
CA CYS A 11 -9.63 -5.31 34.77
C CYS A 11 -9.28 -4.73 36.15
N ILE A 12 -10.26 -4.22 36.89
CA ILE A 12 -10.09 -3.68 38.25
C ILE A 12 -9.87 -4.82 39.25
N ASP A 13 -10.66 -5.89 39.15
CA ASP A 13 -10.57 -7.04 40.07
C ASP A 13 -9.29 -7.88 39.90
N HIS A 14 -8.67 -7.83 38.70
CA HIS A 14 -7.44 -8.58 38.38
C HIS A 14 -6.28 -7.64 37.97
N PRO A 15 -5.76 -6.80 38.89
CA PRO A 15 -4.75 -5.79 38.55
C PRO A 15 -3.46 -6.39 37.99
N ILE A 16 -3.05 -7.58 38.47
CA ILE A 16 -1.85 -8.27 37.98
C ILE A 16 -2.02 -8.69 36.52
N ALA A 17 -3.18 -9.27 36.16
CA ALA A 17 -3.46 -9.68 34.79
C ALA A 17 -3.49 -8.48 33.84
N THR A 18 -4.11 -7.38 34.26
CA THR A 18 -4.16 -6.14 33.49
C THR A 18 -2.77 -5.55 33.26
N VAL A 19 -1.93 -5.48 34.29
CA VAL A 19 -0.55 -4.96 34.16
C VAL A 19 0.29 -5.84 33.24
N LEU A 20 0.19 -7.17 33.36
CA LEU A 20 0.91 -8.10 32.48
C LEU A 20 0.46 -7.96 31.02
N LEU A 21 -0.85 -7.81 30.78
CA LEU A 21 -1.40 -7.59 29.45
C LEU A 21 -0.89 -6.28 28.85
N THR A 22 -0.92 -5.19 29.62
CA THR A 22 -0.38 -3.90 29.18
C THR A 22 1.10 -4.01 28.85
N PHE A 23 1.88 -4.67 29.71
CA PHE A 23 3.31 -4.85 29.49
C PHE A 23 3.61 -5.67 28.23
N ALA A 24 2.84 -6.73 27.98
CA ALA A 24 2.95 -7.54 26.77
C ALA A 24 2.66 -6.72 25.50
N LEU A 25 1.63 -5.88 25.51
CA LEU A 25 1.30 -4.98 24.39
C LEU A 25 2.39 -3.94 24.14
N VAL A 26 2.93 -3.34 25.21
CA VAL A 26 4.05 -2.38 25.11
C VAL A 26 5.29 -3.05 24.53
N LEU A 27 5.66 -4.24 25.02
CA LEU A 27 6.78 -5.02 24.50
C LEU A 27 6.62 -5.35 23.03
N LEU A 28 5.44 -5.84 22.63
CA LEU A 28 5.13 -6.10 21.22
C LEU A 28 5.28 -4.84 20.38
N GLY A 29 4.78 -3.70 20.86
CA GLY A 29 4.93 -2.40 20.21
C GLY A 29 6.40 -2.01 20.03
N VAL A 30 7.19 -2.10 21.09
CA VAL A 30 8.64 -1.77 21.05
C VAL A 30 9.40 -2.67 20.07
N ILE A 31 9.05 -3.95 19.99
CA ILE A 31 9.68 -4.92 19.08
C ILE A 31 9.24 -4.69 17.62
N ALA A 32 7.98 -4.29 17.40
CA ALA A 32 7.42 -4.06 16.07
C ALA A 32 7.79 -2.69 15.48
N PHE A 33 7.94 -1.66 16.32
CA PHE A 33 8.23 -0.28 15.92
C PHE A 33 9.44 -0.14 14.97
N PRO A 34 10.63 -0.73 15.26
CA PRO A 34 11.77 -0.62 14.35
C PRO A 34 11.63 -1.45 13.07
N ARG A 35 10.63 -2.35 13.00
CA ARG A 35 10.35 -3.17 11.81
C ARG A 35 9.34 -2.52 10.87
N LEU A 36 8.79 -1.37 11.22
CA LEU A 36 7.88 -0.66 10.34
C LEU A 36 8.64 -0.17 9.10
N PRO A 37 8.24 -0.58 7.89
CA PRO A 37 8.89 -0.13 6.67
C PRO A 37 8.60 1.36 6.48
N VAL A 38 9.65 2.15 6.31
CA VAL A 38 9.55 3.56 5.96
C VAL A 38 9.80 3.67 4.46
N ALA A 39 8.75 3.94 3.69
CA ALA A 39 8.88 4.23 2.27
C ALA A 39 9.37 5.69 2.09
N PRO A 40 10.50 5.92 1.40
CA PRO A 40 11.04 7.28 1.21
C PRO A 40 10.17 8.15 0.30
N LEU A 41 9.37 7.54 -0.57
CA LEU A 41 8.35 8.17 -1.38
C LEU A 41 7.13 7.24 -1.43
N PRO A 42 5.89 7.77 -1.55
CA PRO A 42 4.73 6.93 -1.87
C PRO A 42 5.00 6.17 -3.16
N GLU A 43 4.59 4.89 -3.23
CA GLU A 43 4.63 4.12 -4.48
C GLU A 43 3.63 4.73 -5.46
N ALA A 44 4.09 5.72 -6.21
CA ALA A 44 3.38 6.22 -7.38
C ALA A 44 3.63 5.20 -8.50
N GLU A 45 2.79 4.17 -8.55
CA GLU A 45 2.66 3.37 -9.76
C GLU A 45 2.12 4.29 -10.86
N PHE A 46 3.00 4.78 -11.73
CA PHE A 46 2.59 5.38 -12.99
C PHE A 46 2.50 4.24 -14.01
N PRO A 47 1.31 3.65 -14.25
CA PRO A 47 1.19 2.55 -15.20
C PRO A 47 1.60 3.06 -16.58
N THR A 48 2.78 2.63 -17.04
CA THR A 48 3.30 2.98 -18.35
C THR A 48 3.01 1.83 -19.30
N ILE A 49 2.25 2.10 -20.36
CA ILE A 49 1.99 1.12 -21.43
C ILE A 49 2.98 1.41 -22.56
N GLN A 50 3.90 0.47 -22.83
CA GLN A 50 4.84 0.58 -23.93
C GLN A 50 4.27 -0.09 -25.19
N VAL A 51 4.11 0.70 -26.26
CA VAL A 51 3.60 0.23 -27.54
C VAL A 51 4.70 0.33 -28.59
N ASN A 52 5.07 -0.79 -29.22
CA ASN A 52 6.06 -0.84 -30.29
C ASN A 52 5.36 -1.12 -31.62
N ALA A 53 5.58 -0.28 -32.62
CA ALA A 53 5.07 -0.46 -33.98
C ALA A 53 6.20 -0.22 -34.99
N GLN A 54 6.23 -1.01 -36.07
CA GLN A 54 7.28 -0.96 -37.08
C GLN A 54 6.64 -1.04 -38.48
N LEU A 55 7.09 -0.18 -39.39
CA LEU A 55 6.71 -0.22 -40.81
C LEU A 55 7.99 -0.24 -41.67
N PRO A 56 8.42 -1.40 -42.16
CA PRO A 56 9.67 -1.53 -42.93
C PRO A 56 9.62 -0.71 -44.22
N GLY A 57 10.68 0.05 -44.48
CA GLY A 57 10.83 0.83 -45.73
C GLY A 57 10.06 2.15 -45.77
N ALA A 58 9.38 2.54 -44.69
CA ALA A 58 8.74 3.86 -44.59
C ALA A 58 9.76 4.98 -44.31
N SER A 59 9.56 6.15 -44.91
CA SER A 59 10.29 7.35 -44.51
C SER A 59 9.83 7.81 -43.12
N PRO A 60 10.64 8.59 -42.39
CA PRO A 60 10.26 9.13 -41.08
C PRO A 60 8.94 9.90 -41.11
N GLU A 61 8.65 10.61 -42.21
CA GLU A 61 7.38 11.34 -42.38
C GLU A 61 6.18 10.40 -42.48
N THR A 62 6.32 9.29 -43.22
CA THR A 62 5.28 8.26 -43.33
C THR A 62 5.08 7.51 -42.01
N MET A 63 6.16 7.22 -41.26
CA MET A 63 6.07 6.63 -39.92
C MET A 63 5.27 7.52 -38.96
N ALA A 64 5.50 8.83 -39.00
CA ALA A 64 4.78 9.78 -38.16
C ALA A 64 3.27 9.80 -38.51
N SER A 65 2.94 10.03 -39.78
CA SER A 65 1.55 10.21 -40.19
C SER A 65 0.71 8.94 -40.21
N SER A 66 1.30 7.78 -40.53
CA SER A 66 0.57 6.52 -40.72
C SER A 66 0.63 5.57 -39.52
N VAL A 67 1.59 5.76 -38.61
CA VAL A 67 1.75 4.89 -37.42
C VAL A 67 1.62 5.70 -36.13
N ALA A 68 2.43 6.75 -35.93
CA ALA A 68 2.41 7.48 -34.66
C ALA A 68 1.10 8.26 -34.43
N THR A 69 0.64 9.05 -35.40
CA THR A 69 -0.60 9.84 -35.29
C THR A 69 -1.83 8.99 -34.97
N PRO A 70 -2.12 7.87 -35.68
CA PRO A 70 -3.27 7.05 -35.31
C PRO A 70 -3.10 6.36 -33.96
N LEU A 71 -1.87 6.00 -33.54
CA LEU A 71 -1.66 5.43 -32.20
C LEU A 71 -1.95 6.47 -31.10
N GLU A 72 -1.49 7.71 -31.26
CA GLU A 72 -1.77 8.80 -30.31
C GLU A 72 -3.28 9.08 -30.18
N VAL A 73 -4.01 9.11 -31.29
CA VAL A 73 -5.48 9.33 -31.29
C VAL A 73 -6.22 8.19 -30.58
N GLN A 74 -5.73 6.96 -30.68
CA GLN A 74 -6.39 5.79 -30.08
C GLN A 74 -6.03 5.59 -28.59
N PHE A 75 -4.94 6.21 -28.11
CA PHE A 75 -4.51 6.14 -26.71
C PHE A 75 -4.81 7.41 -25.90
N SER A 76 -5.32 8.47 -26.54
CA SER A 76 -5.89 9.66 -25.87
C SER A 76 -7.29 9.41 -25.35
#